data_AF-A0A929GJJ7-F1
#
_entry.id   AF-A0A929GJJ7-F1
#
_cell.length_a   1.000
_cell.length_b   1.000
_cell.length_c   1.000
_cell.angle_alpha   90.00
_cell.angle_beta   90.00
_cell.angle_gamma   90.00
#
_symmetry.space_group_name_H-M   'P 1'
#
loop_
_entity.id
_entity.type
_entity.pdbx_description
1 polymer ?
#
loop_
_entity_poly.entity_id
_entity_poly.type
_entity_poly.pdbx_seq_one_letter_code
_entity_poly.pdbx_strand_id
1 'polypeptide(L)'
;MKRFSILILFLSMCVFVFAQEIEKEAIKKLVLTAYVDGLQNKGDLDATRAGFFPGFELLMFQNGMVNKLPIYNWITYAEIKKAREADPLPEEELTSCDFEFIDITGTAAVTKIHLSKGGKKIYTDYLSLYKFEDGWKIVSKIYYKLPE
;
A
#
# COMPACT_ATOMS: atom_id res chain seq x y z
N MET A 1 -19.02 38.76 -17.25
CA MET A 1 -18.84 37.38 -17.77
C MET A 1 -17.43 36.85 -17.53
N LYS A 2 -16.35 37.44 -18.08
CA LYS A 2 -14.96 36.95 -17.89
C LYS A 2 -14.53 36.73 -16.42
N ARG A 3 -14.82 37.67 -15.51
CA ARG A 3 -14.50 37.54 -14.07
C ARG A 3 -15.26 36.39 -13.38
N PHE A 4 -16.50 36.14 -13.81
CA PHE A 4 -17.33 35.06 -13.30
C PHE A 4 -16.83 33.69 -13.83
N SER A 5 -16.41 33.63 -15.09
CA SER A 5 -15.80 32.44 -15.68
C SER A 5 -14.47 32.05 -15.02
N ILE A 6 -13.63 33.02 -14.66
CA ILE A 6 -12.37 32.77 -13.93
C ILE A 6 -12.66 32.20 -12.53
N LEU A 7 -13.67 32.74 -11.84
CA LEU A 7 -14.05 32.26 -10.51
C LEU A 7 -14.59 30.83 -10.54
N ILE A 8 -15.42 30.48 -11.53
CA ILE A 8 -15.93 29.11 -11.71
C ILE A 8 -14.78 28.14 -12.02
N LEU A 9 -13.86 28.52 -12.91
CA LEU A 9 -12.70 27.69 -13.25
C LEU A 9 -11.81 27.44 -12.02
N PHE A 10 -11.58 28.47 -11.22
CA PHE A 10 -10.83 28.37 -9.97
C PHE A 10 -11.51 27.44 -8.95
N LEU A 11 -12.83 27.59 -8.77
CA LEU A 11 -13.60 26.76 -7.84
C LEU A 11 -13.61 25.29 -8.27
N SER A 12 -13.75 25.02 -9.57
CA SER A 12 -13.67 23.66 -10.14
C SER A 12 -12.31 23.02 -9.84
N MET A 13 -11.21 23.76 -10.07
CA MET A 13 -9.86 23.27 -9.80
C MET A 13 -9.65 22.91 -8.32
N CYS A 14 -10.16 23.73 -7.39
CA CYS A 14 -10.11 23.42 -5.96
C CYS A 14 -10.80 22.07 -5.65
N VAL A 15 -11.99 21.82 -6.19
CA VAL A 15 -12.74 20.57 -5.93
C VAL A 15 -11.94 19.35 -6.40
N PHE A 16 -11.30 19.42 -7.56
CA PHE A 16 -10.45 18.33 -8.06
C PHE A 16 -9.25 18.04 -7.16
N VAL A 17 -8.56 19.08 -6.68
CA VAL A 17 -7.40 18.93 -5.78
C VAL A 17 -7.84 18.31 -4.45
N PHE A 18 -8.93 18.79 -3.86
CA PHE A 18 -9.47 18.22 -2.62
C PHE A 18 -9.88 16.75 -2.79
N ALA A 19 -10.56 16.42 -3.90
CA ALA A 19 -10.94 15.04 -4.19
C ALA A 19 -9.70 14.14 -4.30
N GLN A 20 -8.65 14.59 -4.99
CA GLN A 20 -7.42 13.82 -5.13
C GLN A 20 -6.72 13.58 -3.79
N GLU A 21 -6.73 14.56 -2.88
CA GLU A 21 -6.12 14.39 -1.56
C GLU A 21 -6.89 13.39 -0.68
N ILE A 22 -8.23 13.40 -0.74
CA ILE A 22 -9.06 12.40 -0.05
C ILE A 22 -8.72 10.98 -0.52
N GLU A 23 -8.56 10.78 -1.84
CA GLU A 23 -8.19 9.48 -2.40
C GLU A 23 -6.78 9.05 -1.98
N LYS A 24 -5.81 9.98 -1.92
CA LYS A 24 -4.45 9.70 -1.43
C LYS A 24 -4.46 9.26 0.03
N GLU A 25 -5.22 9.94 0.88
CA GLU A 25 -5.36 9.56 2.30
C GLU A 25 -6.04 8.18 2.45
N ALA A 26 -7.03 7.87 1.63
CA ALA A 26 -7.64 6.54 1.60
C ALA A 26 -6.63 5.44 1.22
N ILE A 27 -5.77 5.69 0.21
CA ILE A 27 -4.69 4.78 -0.18
C ILE A 27 -3.65 4.64 0.93
N LYS A 28 -3.23 5.74 1.58
CA LYS A 28 -2.28 5.68 2.70
C LYS A 28 -2.82 4.81 3.83
N LYS A 29 -4.07 5.06 4.24
CA LYS A 29 -4.73 4.28 5.29
C LYS A 29 -4.79 2.80 4.93
N LEU A 30 -5.22 2.47 3.72
CA LEU A 30 -5.26 1.10 3.21
C LEU A 30 -3.90 0.41 3.29
N VAL A 31 -2.84 1.06 2.79
CA VAL A 31 -1.49 0.51 2.78
C VAL A 31 -0.97 0.30 4.21
N LEU A 32 -1.23 1.26 5.10
CA LEU A 32 -0.85 1.11 6.51
C LEU A 32 -1.60 -0.06 7.17
N THR A 33 -2.92 -0.13 7.06
CA THR A 33 -3.71 -1.14 7.78
C THR A 33 -3.57 -2.54 7.19
N ALA A 34 -3.78 -2.69 5.87
CA ALA A 34 -3.84 -4.01 5.24
C ALA A 34 -2.45 -4.60 5.00
N TYR A 35 -1.46 -3.76 4.67
CA TYR A 35 -0.13 -4.22 4.30
C TYR A 35 0.88 -4.09 5.44
N VAL A 36 1.12 -2.89 5.96
CA VAL A 36 2.16 -2.66 6.97
C VAL A 36 1.77 -3.30 8.30
N ASP A 37 0.62 -2.92 8.85
CA ASP A 37 0.15 -3.45 10.13
C ASP A 37 -0.22 -4.93 9.99
N GLY A 38 -1.09 -5.26 9.03
CA GLY A 38 -1.55 -6.63 8.81
C GLY A 38 -0.45 -7.64 8.48
N LEU A 39 0.28 -7.45 7.37
CA LEU A 39 1.26 -8.43 6.89
C LEU A 39 2.65 -8.28 7.50
N GLN A 40 3.15 -7.07 7.70
CA GLN A 40 4.53 -6.88 8.19
C GLN A 40 4.60 -6.94 9.73
N ASN A 41 3.59 -6.42 10.42
CA ASN A 41 3.62 -6.20 11.88
C ASN A 41 2.70 -7.13 12.69
N LYS A 42 2.29 -8.28 12.12
CA LYS A 42 1.40 -9.28 12.77
C LYS A 42 0.03 -8.72 13.20
N GLY A 43 -0.46 -7.69 12.52
CA GLY A 43 -1.72 -7.01 12.82
C GLY A 43 -2.96 -7.82 12.42
N ASP A 44 -3.99 -7.10 11.99
CA ASP A 44 -5.28 -7.67 11.58
C ASP A 44 -5.21 -8.23 10.15
N LEU A 45 -5.31 -9.56 10.03
CA LEU A 45 -5.28 -10.24 8.74
C LEU A 45 -6.64 -10.19 8.02
N ASP A 46 -7.73 -9.86 8.69
CA ASP A 46 -9.01 -9.62 8.02
C ASP A 46 -8.98 -8.28 7.28
N ALA A 47 -8.33 -7.26 7.86
CA ALA A 47 -8.00 -6.02 7.15
C ALA A 47 -7.11 -6.29 5.93
N THR A 48 -6.12 -7.19 6.04
CA THR A 48 -5.32 -7.64 4.90
C THR A 48 -6.20 -8.26 3.81
N ARG A 49 -7.09 -9.20 4.16
CA ARG A 49 -8.00 -9.85 3.19
C ARG A 49 -8.91 -8.86 2.48
N ALA A 50 -9.42 -7.85 3.19
CA ALA A 50 -10.28 -6.83 2.61
C ALA A 50 -9.51 -5.87 1.69
N GLY A 51 -8.26 -5.55 2.06
CA GLY A 51 -7.44 -4.54 1.39
C GLY A 51 -6.65 -5.03 0.18
N PHE A 52 -6.43 -6.33 0.04
CA PHE A 52 -5.80 -6.92 -1.14
C PHE A 52 -6.84 -7.51 -2.09
N PHE A 53 -6.66 -7.30 -3.39
CA PHE A 53 -7.47 -7.98 -4.39
C PHE A 53 -7.16 -9.49 -4.37
N PRO A 54 -8.14 -10.40 -4.48
CA PRO A 54 -7.88 -11.84 -4.43
C PRO A 54 -6.89 -12.35 -5.49
N GLY A 55 -6.84 -11.68 -6.65
CA GLY A 55 -5.88 -11.95 -7.72
C GLY A 55 -4.53 -11.25 -7.58
N PHE A 56 -4.22 -10.66 -6.41
CA PHE A 56 -2.94 -10.00 -6.17
C PHE A 56 -1.76 -10.98 -6.33
N GLU A 57 -0.70 -10.49 -6.96
CA GLU A 57 0.60 -11.16 -7.03
C GLU A 57 1.71 -10.22 -6.57
N LEU A 58 2.53 -10.69 -5.63
CA LEU A 58 3.85 -10.12 -5.38
C LEU A 58 4.83 -10.70 -6.41
N LEU A 59 5.42 -9.82 -7.22
CA LEU A 59 6.40 -10.16 -8.22
C LEU A 59 7.81 -9.99 -7.64
N MET A 60 8.48 -11.11 -7.38
CA MET A 60 9.81 -11.18 -6.77
C MET A 60 10.87 -11.37 -7.84
N PHE A 61 11.72 -10.36 -8.05
CA PHE A 61 12.85 -10.46 -8.97
C PHE A 61 14.10 -10.98 -8.24
N GLN A 62 14.54 -12.18 -8.59
CA GLN A 62 15.69 -12.85 -7.98
C GLN A 62 16.44 -13.67 -9.03
N ASN A 63 17.77 -13.57 -9.06
CA ASN A 63 18.63 -14.36 -9.97
C ASN A 63 18.21 -14.26 -11.46
N GLY A 64 17.79 -13.06 -11.89
CA GLY A 64 17.34 -12.81 -13.28
C GLY A 64 15.96 -13.36 -13.62
N MET A 65 15.22 -13.93 -12.65
CA MET A 65 13.89 -14.49 -12.84
C MET A 65 12.84 -13.74 -12.00
N VAL A 66 11.60 -13.73 -12.50
CA VAL A 66 10.44 -13.19 -11.77
C VAL A 66 9.60 -14.35 -11.26
N ASN A 67 9.52 -14.48 -9.94
CA ASN A 67 8.62 -15.41 -9.27
C ASN A 67 7.39 -14.68 -8.74
N LYS A 68 6.28 -15.40 -8.60
CA LYS A 68 5.01 -14.86 -8.12
C LYS A 68 4.67 -15.44 -6.75
N LEU A 69 4.31 -14.58 -5.80
CA LEU A 69 3.72 -14.97 -4.53
C LEU A 69 2.29 -14.42 -4.47
N PRO A 70 1.25 -15.27 -4.63
CA PRO A 70 -0.13 -14.87 -4.46
C PRO A 70 -0.43 -14.42 -3.03
N ILE A 71 -1.40 -13.52 -2.86
CA ILE A 71 -1.76 -12.98 -1.53
C ILE A 71 -2.17 -14.07 -0.54
N TYR A 72 -2.91 -15.09 -0.97
CA TYR A 72 -3.39 -16.15 -0.07
C TYR A 72 -2.23 -16.90 0.59
N ASN A 73 -1.16 -17.22 -0.18
CA ASN A 73 0.04 -17.85 0.37
C ASN A 73 0.74 -16.95 1.38
N TRP A 74 0.82 -15.65 1.10
CA TRP A 74 1.43 -14.70 2.02
C TRP A 74 0.64 -14.57 3.33
N ILE A 75 -0.68 -14.47 3.26
CA ILE A 75 -1.56 -14.46 4.44
C ILE A 75 -1.36 -15.74 5.25
N THR A 76 -1.35 -16.91 4.61
CA THR A 76 -1.11 -18.19 5.31
C THR A 76 0.24 -18.21 6.04
N TYR A 77 1.30 -17.68 5.43
CA TYR A 77 2.59 -17.54 6.13
C TYR A 77 2.50 -16.61 7.34
N ALA A 78 1.78 -15.50 7.23
CA ALA A 78 1.57 -14.57 8.34
C ALA A 78 0.76 -15.22 9.48
N GLU A 79 -0.27 -16.01 9.17
CA GLU A 79 -1.05 -16.77 10.16
C GLU A 79 -0.19 -17.78 10.92
N ILE A 80 0.60 -18.58 10.19
CA ILE A 80 1.51 -19.56 10.79
C ILE A 80 2.51 -18.87 11.71
N LYS A 81 3.06 -17.72 11.29
CA LYS A 81 4.00 -16.95 12.11
C LYS A 81 3.33 -16.43 13.38
N LYS A 82 2.14 -15.84 13.26
CA LYS A 82 1.37 -15.30 14.39
C LYS A 82 0.95 -16.39 15.39
N ALA A 83 0.63 -17.59 14.92
CA ALA A 83 0.29 -18.72 15.77
C ALA A 83 1.50 -19.31 16.53
N ARG A 84 2.70 -19.24 15.96
CA ARG A 84 3.94 -19.73 16.60
C ARG A 84 4.55 -18.73 17.58
N GLU A 85 4.40 -17.45 17.30
CA GLU A 85 5.00 -16.36 18.05
C GLU A 85 3.89 -15.48 18.64
N ALA A 86 3.34 -15.90 19.78
CA ALA A 86 2.20 -15.25 20.43
C ALA A 86 2.52 -13.84 20.95
N ASP A 87 3.78 -13.57 21.24
CA ASP A 87 4.19 -12.26 21.74
C ASP A 87 4.15 -11.19 20.64
N PRO A 88 3.75 -9.95 20.98
CA PRO A 88 3.84 -8.83 20.06
C PRO A 88 5.31 -8.65 19.64
N LEU A 89 5.51 -8.13 18.42
CA LEU A 89 6.83 -7.76 17.97
C LEU A 89 7.39 -6.65 18.87
N PRO A 90 8.66 -6.73 19.28
CA PRO A 90 9.30 -5.61 19.97
C PRO A 90 9.39 -4.41 19.02
N GLU A 91 9.49 -3.20 19.58
CA GLU A 91 9.38 -1.94 18.83
C GLU A 91 10.41 -1.85 17.69
N GLU A 92 11.63 -2.32 17.93
CA GLU A 92 12.72 -2.36 16.95
C GLU A 92 12.44 -3.29 15.76
N GLU A 93 11.55 -4.26 15.92
CA GLU A 93 11.14 -5.19 14.86
C GLU A 93 9.91 -4.73 14.07
N LEU A 94 9.22 -3.68 14.55
CA LEU A 94 8.10 -3.09 13.82
C LEU A 94 8.60 -2.44 12.54
N THR A 95 7.84 -2.68 11.48
CA THR A 95 8.07 -2.09 10.18
C THR A 95 7.30 -0.78 10.11
N SER A 96 7.98 0.32 9.83
CA SER A 96 7.37 1.61 9.51
C SER A 96 7.35 1.84 8.00
N CYS A 97 6.52 2.77 7.55
CA CYS A 97 6.29 3.04 6.14
C CYS A 97 6.27 4.55 5.85
N ASP A 98 7.15 4.99 4.95
CA ASP A 98 7.13 6.33 4.40
C ASP A 98 6.57 6.30 2.97
N PHE A 99 5.69 7.24 2.63
CA PHE A 99 5.15 7.39 1.28
C PHE A 99 6.00 8.39 0.49
N GLU A 100 6.65 7.95 -0.57
CA GLU A 100 7.41 8.85 -1.44
C GLU A 100 6.50 9.57 -2.44
N PHE A 101 5.60 8.82 -3.09
CA PHE A 101 4.55 9.44 -3.90
C PHE A 101 3.34 8.52 -4.07
N ILE A 102 2.19 9.13 -4.37
CA ILE A 102 0.97 8.46 -4.79
C ILE A 102 0.47 9.18 -6.04
N ASP A 103 0.39 8.44 -7.15
CA ASP A 103 -0.21 8.91 -8.40
C ASP A 103 -1.55 8.22 -8.64
N ILE A 104 -2.54 8.99 -9.10
CA ILE A 104 -3.92 8.53 -9.27
C ILE A 104 -4.43 9.04 -10.61
N THR A 105 -4.89 8.11 -11.46
CA THR A 105 -5.58 8.41 -12.72
C THR A 105 -6.88 7.63 -12.79
N GLY A 106 -8.00 8.33 -12.60
CA GLY A 106 -9.32 7.70 -12.57
C GLY A 106 -9.43 6.67 -11.43
N THR A 107 -9.65 5.41 -11.78
CA THR A 107 -9.74 4.29 -10.82
C THR A 107 -8.42 3.57 -10.59
N ALA A 108 -7.34 3.95 -11.27
CA ALA A 108 -6.02 3.34 -11.12
C ALA A 108 -5.10 4.21 -10.27
N ALA A 109 -4.25 3.59 -9.47
CA ALA A 109 -3.22 4.29 -8.71
C ALA A 109 -1.93 3.47 -8.60
N VAL A 110 -0.82 4.18 -8.40
CA VAL A 110 0.45 3.59 -7.99
C VAL A 110 1.02 4.39 -6.83
N THR A 111 1.62 3.69 -5.86
CA THR A 111 2.38 4.33 -4.78
C THR A 111 3.78 3.74 -4.69
N LYS A 112 4.75 4.61 -4.43
CA LYS A 112 6.11 4.21 -4.03
C LYS A 112 6.25 4.46 -2.54
N ILE A 113 6.63 3.43 -1.80
CA ILE A 113 6.82 3.49 -0.35
C ILE A 113 8.19 2.96 0.06
N HIS A 114 8.67 3.42 1.19
CA HIS A 114 9.88 2.94 1.85
C HIS A 114 9.50 2.24 3.15
N LEU A 115 9.89 0.97 3.27
CA LEU A 115 9.75 0.25 4.53
C LEU A 115 11.04 0.36 5.33
N SER A 116 10.91 0.63 6.62
CA SER A 116 12.03 0.69 7.55
C SER A 116 11.80 -0.23 8.75
N LYS A 117 12.87 -0.78 9.30
CA LYS A 117 12.87 -1.58 10.54
C LYS A 117 14.08 -1.18 11.38
N GLY A 118 13.89 -0.96 12.68
CA GLY A 118 14.95 -0.45 13.56
C GLY A 118 15.59 0.86 13.06
N GLY A 119 14.80 1.74 12.44
CA GLY A 119 15.29 3.00 11.87
C GLY A 119 16.07 2.89 10.54
N LYS A 120 16.23 1.68 9.98
CA LYS A 120 16.92 1.46 8.70
C LYS A 120 15.94 1.10 7.59
N LYS A 121 16.08 1.73 6.42
CA LYS A 121 15.31 1.38 5.22
C LYS A 121 15.70 -0.01 4.72
N ILE A 122 14.72 -0.89 4.56
CA ILE A 122 14.90 -2.29 4.15
C ILE A 122 14.32 -2.60 2.77
N TYR A 123 13.25 -1.89 2.38
CA TYR A 123 12.62 -2.06 1.07
C TYR A 123 12.18 -0.74 0.45
N THR A 124 12.21 -0.70 -0.87
CA THR A 124 11.39 0.22 -1.68
C THR A 124 10.36 -0.60 -2.43
N ASP A 125 9.09 -0.40 -2.11
CA ASP A 125 7.98 -1.10 -2.74
C ASP A 125 7.26 -0.17 -3.73
N TYR A 126 6.82 -0.74 -4.84
CA TYR A 126 5.85 -0.12 -5.75
C TYR A 126 4.57 -0.93 -5.69
N LEU A 127 3.49 -0.31 -5.24
CA LEU A 127 2.18 -0.95 -5.13
C LEU A 127 1.27 -0.38 -6.22
N SER A 128 0.66 -1.27 -7.00
CA SER A 128 -0.42 -0.92 -7.91
C SER A 128 -1.76 -1.18 -7.25
N LEU A 129 -2.70 -0.26 -7.45
CA LEU A 129 -4.04 -0.30 -6.83
C LEU A 129 -5.13 0.00 -7.86
N TYR A 130 -6.31 -0.56 -7.61
CA TYR A 130 -7.55 -0.17 -8.27
C TYR A 130 -8.62 0.22 -7.25
N LYS A 131 -9.47 1.17 -7.61
CA LYS A 131 -10.68 1.53 -6.89
C LYS A 131 -11.85 0.69 -7.39
N PHE A 132 -12.38 -0.14 -6.51
CA PHE A 132 -13.59 -0.93 -6.69
C PHE A 132 -14.79 -0.22 -6.04
N GLU A 133 -15.99 -0.78 -6.21
CA GLU A 133 -17.21 -0.23 -5.60
C GLU A 133 -17.12 -0.15 -4.07
N ASP A 134 -16.40 -1.08 -3.44
CA ASP A 134 -16.17 -1.17 -1.99
C ASP A 134 -14.89 -0.42 -1.53
N GLY A 135 -14.17 0.23 -2.44
CA GLY A 135 -13.00 1.04 -2.14
C GLY A 135 -11.71 0.60 -2.84
N TRP A 136 -10.59 1.18 -2.43
CA TRP A 136 -9.28 0.84 -2.99
C TRP A 136 -8.82 -0.54 -2.55
N LYS A 137 -8.17 -1.27 -3.46
CA LYS A 137 -7.48 -2.53 -3.17
C LYS A 137 -6.11 -2.58 -3.81
N ILE A 138 -5.15 -3.20 -3.13
CA ILE A 138 -3.81 -3.47 -3.65
C ILE A 138 -3.89 -4.68 -4.60
N VAL A 139 -3.46 -4.51 -5.85
CA VAL A 139 -3.61 -5.52 -6.91
C VAL A 139 -2.29 -6.12 -7.39
N SER A 140 -1.15 -5.44 -7.16
CA SER A 140 0.17 -5.98 -7.46
C SER A 140 1.25 -5.26 -6.65
N LYS A 141 2.39 -5.93 -6.47
CA LYS A 141 3.59 -5.35 -5.86
C LYS A 141 4.84 -5.83 -6.59
N ILE A 142 5.77 -4.90 -6.82
CA ILE A 142 7.20 -5.17 -7.04
C ILE A 142 8.02 -4.46 -5.96
N TYR A 143 9.28 -4.84 -5.79
CA TYR A 143 10.14 -4.20 -4.79
C TYR A 143 11.61 -4.25 -5.16
N TYR A 144 12.38 -3.40 -4.48
CA TYR A 144 13.82 -3.50 -4.35
C TYR A 144 14.19 -3.72 -2.88
N LYS A 145 14.94 -4.79 -2.59
CA LYS A 145 15.52 -5.03 -1.25
C LYS A 145 16.80 -4.22 -1.14
N LEU A 146 16.91 -3.37 -0.12
CA LEU A 146 18.15 -2.64 0.12
C LEU A 146 19.23 -3.57 0.68
N PRO A 147 20.52 -3.34 0.34
CA PRO A 147 21.64 -4.04 0.98
C PRO A 147 21.64 -3.81 2.51
N GLU A 148 22.09 -4.82 3.25
CA GLU A 148 22.25 -4.77 4.72
C GLU A 148 23.42 -3.89 5.18
#